data_AF-A0A958P8I9-F1
#
_entry.id   AF-A0A958P8I9-F1
#
_cell.length_a   1.000
_cell.length_b   1.000
_cell.length_c   1.000
_cell.angle_alpha   90.00
_cell.angle_beta   90.00
_cell.angle_gamma   90.00
#
_symmetry.space_group_name_H-M   'P 1'
#
loop_
_entity.id
_entity.type
_entity.pdbx_description
1 polymer ?
#
loop_
_entity_poly.entity_id
_entity_poly.type
_entity_poly.pdbx_seq_one_letter_code
_entity_poly.pdbx_strand_id
1 'polypeptide(L)'
;MKTIIYTFLASFLILQLFGCSKVGFQATPDASCTAFNAEHGGGSCTLTPDGLNQYNYSFRVGQVDMLFVVDNSASMYVEQKKIANQFPNFLDQLRDLDYHIAIITTDVTSGGGKFLSFPNGESFLSNPEFNSSVHNKNIQHFQETIERPETLKCDNNGSCPSSDERGIKAANMAFQRSENGSFFRAGAHLAIVFISDEDVRSVAPGVATAKINRPLNKDLYDSVFYKPEAQDLPDSLVKNFASLFDPT
;
A
#
# COMPACT_ATOMS: atom_id res chain seq x y z
N MET A 1 -48.73 -10.31 -79.82
CA MET A 1 -48.41 -9.09 -79.05
C MET A 1 -47.34 -9.47 -78.05
N LYS A 2 -46.04 -9.41 -78.35
CA LYS A 2 -45.22 -8.23 -78.64
C LYS A 2 -45.28 -7.17 -77.53
N THR A 3 -44.15 -7.10 -76.82
CA THR A 3 -43.49 -5.91 -76.27
C THR A 3 -43.77 -5.56 -74.80
N ILE A 4 -42.67 -5.27 -74.10
CA ILE A 4 -42.52 -4.62 -72.78
C ILE A 4 -42.16 -5.59 -71.62
N ILE A 5 -40.97 -6.20 -71.72
CA ILE A 5 -40.19 -6.71 -70.57
C ILE A 5 -38.71 -6.35 -70.81
N TYR A 6 -38.38 -5.07 -70.93
CA TYR A 6 -36.99 -4.58 -70.92
C TYR A 6 -36.95 -3.09 -70.53
N THR A 7 -37.42 -2.76 -69.33
CA THR A 7 -37.22 -1.44 -68.72
C THR A 7 -37.32 -1.54 -67.19
N PHE A 8 -36.59 -2.48 -66.61
CA PHE A 8 -36.45 -2.61 -65.15
C PHE A 8 -34.99 -2.82 -64.72
N LEU A 9 -34.05 -2.25 -65.49
CA LEU A 9 -32.60 -2.48 -65.30
C LEU A 9 -31.75 -1.20 -65.39
N ALA A 10 -32.36 -0.02 -65.21
CA ALA A 10 -31.63 1.25 -65.31
C ALA A 10 -32.15 2.36 -64.38
N SER A 11 -32.65 2.03 -63.18
CA SER A 11 -33.01 3.07 -62.19
C SER A 11 -32.68 2.70 -60.74
N PHE A 12 -31.70 1.81 -60.53
CA PHE A 12 -31.17 1.50 -59.19
C PHE A 12 -29.65 1.48 -59.18
N LEU A 13 -29.01 2.42 -59.89
CA LEU A 13 -27.55 2.59 -59.87
C LEU A 13 -27.11 4.03 -59.60
N ILE A 14 -27.97 4.86 -58.99
CA ILE A 14 -27.62 6.23 -58.62
C ILE A 14 -28.34 6.58 -57.31
N LEU A 15 -27.83 6.13 -56.16
CA LEU A 15 -27.87 6.82 -54.84
C LEU A 15 -27.37 5.90 -53.69
N GLN A 16 -26.09 5.50 -53.67
CA GLN A 16 -25.44 4.99 -52.44
C GLN A 16 -23.93 5.36 -52.42
N LEU A 17 -23.55 6.52 -52.96
CA LEU A 17 -22.19 7.06 -52.80
C LEU A 17 -22.24 8.40 -52.04
N PHE A 18 -22.79 8.35 -50.83
CA PHE A 18 -22.59 9.36 -49.78
C PHE A 18 -22.62 8.57 -48.46
N GLY A 19 -21.60 8.54 -47.62
CA GLY A 19 -20.26 9.08 -47.70
C GLY A 19 -19.58 8.64 -46.41
N CYS A 20 -18.65 7.69 -46.50
CA CYS A 20 -17.60 7.63 -45.49
C CYS A 20 -16.60 8.71 -45.91
N SER A 21 -16.86 9.96 -45.50
CA SER A 21 -15.76 10.91 -45.36
C SER A 21 -14.70 10.18 -44.54
N LYS A 22 -13.48 10.09 -45.07
CA LYS A 22 -12.34 9.60 -44.29
C LYS A 22 -12.26 10.53 -43.08
N VAL A 23 -12.66 10.04 -41.91
CA VAL A 23 -12.43 10.75 -40.66
C VAL A 23 -10.92 10.82 -40.52
N GLY A 24 -10.38 11.97 -40.91
CA GLY A 24 -9.02 12.33 -40.61
C GLY A 24 -8.96 12.57 -39.12
N PHE A 25 -8.89 11.49 -38.34
CA PHE A 25 -8.27 11.55 -37.03
C PHE A 25 -6.81 11.93 -37.29
N GLN A 26 -6.56 13.22 -37.44
CA GLN A 26 -5.26 13.75 -37.08
C GLN A 26 -5.19 13.51 -35.58
N ALA A 27 -4.40 12.52 -35.18
CA ALA A 27 -3.81 12.57 -33.86
C ALA A 27 -3.21 13.97 -33.75
N THR A 28 -3.81 14.80 -32.91
CA THR A 28 -3.24 16.09 -32.53
C THR A 28 -1.76 15.85 -32.22
N PRO A 29 -0.85 16.68 -32.74
CA PRO A 29 0.58 16.39 -32.71
C PRO A 29 1.00 16.00 -31.30
N ASP A 30 1.80 14.93 -31.26
CA ASP A 30 2.36 14.24 -30.10
C ASP A 30 2.83 15.18 -28.98
N ALA A 31 1.87 15.62 -28.15
CA ALA A 31 2.18 16.24 -26.86
C ALA A 31 2.74 15.20 -25.88
N SER A 32 2.67 13.90 -26.20
CA SER A 32 3.00 12.83 -25.27
C SER A 32 4.50 12.67 -25.08
N CYS A 33 5.32 12.70 -26.14
CA CYS A 33 6.78 12.65 -25.95
C CYS A 33 7.32 13.95 -25.33
N THR A 34 6.78 15.11 -25.72
CA THR A 34 7.25 16.40 -25.18
C THR A 34 6.90 16.56 -23.69
N ALA A 35 5.69 16.16 -23.29
CA ALA A 35 5.29 16.13 -21.88
C ALA A 35 6.05 15.06 -21.08
N PHE A 36 6.22 13.85 -21.63
CA PHE A 36 6.97 12.77 -20.99
C PHE A 36 8.43 13.16 -20.71
N ASN A 37 9.10 13.78 -21.68
CA ASN A 37 10.48 14.25 -21.54
C ASN A 37 10.60 15.45 -20.57
N ALA A 38 9.53 16.19 -20.32
CA ALA A 38 9.50 17.31 -19.37
C ALA A 38 9.22 16.87 -17.92
N GLU A 39 8.45 15.79 -17.73
CA GLU A 39 7.97 15.36 -16.40
C GLU A 39 8.73 14.15 -15.81
N HIS A 40 9.32 13.27 -16.61
CA HIS A 40 9.93 12.01 -16.15
C HIS A 40 11.44 11.99 -16.38
N GLY A 41 12.22 12.46 -15.39
CA GLY A 41 13.69 12.62 -15.45
C GLY A 41 14.54 11.35 -15.64
N GLY A 42 13.92 10.19 -15.91
CA GLY A 42 14.61 8.91 -16.16
C GLY A 42 14.18 8.19 -17.45
N GLY A 43 13.37 8.84 -18.29
CA GLY A 43 12.86 8.27 -19.54
C GLY A 43 13.05 9.19 -20.74
N SER A 44 13.05 8.60 -21.93
CA SER A 44 12.98 9.31 -23.20
C SER A 44 11.84 8.75 -24.05
N CYS A 45 11.15 9.62 -24.77
CA CYS A 45 10.18 9.24 -25.78
C CYS A 45 10.64 9.79 -27.13
N THR A 46 10.73 8.93 -28.13
CA THR A 46 11.15 9.26 -29.50
C THR A 46 10.09 8.84 -30.51
N LEU A 47 9.78 9.71 -31.46
CA LEU A 47 8.91 9.37 -32.59
C LEU A 47 9.69 8.54 -33.60
N THR A 48 9.18 7.36 -33.96
CA THR A 48 9.80 6.51 -34.97
C THR A 48 9.46 7.01 -36.38
N PRO A 49 10.24 6.63 -37.42
CA PRO A 49 9.99 7.07 -38.80
C PRO A 49 8.63 6.66 -39.39
N ASP A 50 8.01 5.62 -38.83
CA ASP A 50 6.66 5.14 -39.15
C ASP A 50 5.55 5.83 -38.34
N GLY A 51 5.90 6.84 -37.53
CA GLY A 51 4.95 7.66 -36.78
C GLY A 51 4.43 7.02 -35.49
N LEU A 52 5.17 6.06 -34.92
CA LEU A 52 4.86 5.47 -33.61
C LEU A 52 5.66 6.17 -32.51
N ASN A 53 5.08 6.25 -31.32
CA ASN A 53 5.80 6.73 -30.14
C ASN A 53 6.56 5.57 -29.52
N GLN A 54 7.89 5.68 -29.47
CA GLN A 54 8.76 4.71 -28.81
C GLN A 54 9.24 5.29 -27.47
N TYR A 55 8.79 4.67 -26.38
CA TYR A 55 9.20 5.03 -25.02
C TYR A 55 10.38 4.16 -24.61
N ASN A 56 11.50 4.80 -24.27
CA ASN A 56 12.68 4.17 -23.71
C ASN A 56 12.96 4.80 -22.35
N TYR A 57 12.50 4.13 -21.29
CA TYR A 57 12.72 4.52 -19.92
C TYR A 57 13.23 3.34 -19.11
N SER A 58 14.13 3.65 -18.19
CA SER A 58 14.51 2.70 -17.16
C SER A 58 13.53 2.91 -16.01
N PHE A 59 12.55 2.03 -15.82
CA PHE A 59 11.87 2.00 -14.53
C PHE A 59 12.75 1.18 -13.59
N ARG A 60 13.14 1.77 -12.46
CA ARG A 60 13.55 0.94 -11.33
C ARG A 60 12.32 0.13 -10.94
N VAL A 61 12.48 -1.15 -10.68
CA VAL A 61 11.53 -1.83 -9.79
C VAL A 61 11.48 -0.96 -8.54
N GLY A 62 10.33 -0.33 -8.28
CA GLY A 62 10.25 0.80 -7.38
C GLY A 62 10.82 0.46 -6.01
N GLN A 63 11.52 1.40 -5.39
CA GLN A 63 11.86 1.28 -3.98
C GLN A 63 10.56 1.13 -3.19
N VAL A 64 10.50 0.21 -2.24
CA VAL A 64 9.31 -0.01 -1.42
C VAL A 64 9.67 0.12 0.06
N ASP A 65 8.98 0.99 0.77
CA ASP A 65 9.06 1.08 2.22
C ASP A 65 7.83 0.41 2.80
N MET A 66 8.02 -0.60 3.65
CA MET A 66 6.94 -1.36 4.27
C MET A 66 6.94 -1.17 5.78
N LEU A 67 5.88 -0.55 6.30
CA LEU A 67 5.66 -0.37 7.73
C LEU A 67 4.63 -1.38 8.23
N PHE A 68 5.07 -2.34 9.05
CA PHE A 68 4.18 -3.27 9.73
C PHE A 68 3.75 -2.67 11.07
N VAL A 69 2.45 -2.58 11.26
CA VAL A 69 1.83 -2.12 12.50
C VAL A 69 1.21 -3.34 13.16
N VAL A 70 1.90 -3.88 14.15
CA VAL A 70 1.59 -5.17 14.76
C VAL A 70 0.91 -4.95 16.09
N ASP A 71 -0.27 -5.51 16.22
CA ASP A 71 -0.96 -5.56 17.49
C ASP A 71 -0.21 -6.45 18.48
N ASN A 72 0.17 -5.84 19.60
CA ASN A 72 0.93 -6.49 20.67
C ASN A 72 0.04 -6.84 21.88
N SER A 73 -1.28 -6.81 21.73
CA SER A 73 -2.24 -7.31 22.72
C SER A 73 -2.02 -8.81 23.01
N ALA A 74 -2.56 -9.28 24.15
CA ALA A 74 -2.38 -10.67 24.61
C ALA A 74 -2.89 -11.71 23.62
N SER A 75 -4.04 -11.40 22.98
CA SER A 75 -4.75 -12.32 22.09
C SER A 75 -3.94 -12.63 20.82
N MET A 76 -3.01 -11.76 20.45
CA MET A 76 -2.25 -11.87 19.22
C MET A 76 -1.07 -12.83 19.27
N TYR A 77 -0.71 -13.43 20.41
CA TYR A 77 0.49 -14.28 20.49
C TYR A 77 0.47 -15.44 19.48
N VAL A 78 -0.65 -16.15 19.40
CA VAL A 78 -0.81 -17.31 18.53
C VAL A 78 -0.82 -16.87 17.05
N GLU A 79 -1.44 -15.74 16.76
CA GLU A 79 -1.58 -15.14 15.44
C GLU A 79 -0.24 -14.63 14.93
N GLN A 80 0.52 -13.91 15.75
CA GLN A 80 1.89 -13.48 15.47
C GLN A 80 2.77 -14.67 15.11
N LYS A 81 2.69 -15.78 15.86
CA LYS A 81 3.44 -17.01 15.55
C LYS A 81 3.00 -17.64 14.23
N LYS A 82 1.70 -17.69 13.92
CA LYS A 82 1.22 -18.18 12.62
C LYS A 82 1.74 -17.29 11.48
N ILE A 83 1.71 -15.97 11.65
CA ILE A 83 2.20 -15.01 10.68
C ILE A 83 3.70 -15.19 10.49
N ALA A 84 4.50 -15.25 11.56
CA ALA A 84 5.95 -15.49 11.49
C ALA A 84 6.29 -16.75 10.70
N ASN A 85 5.48 -17.81 10.80
CA ASN A 85 5.69 -19.04 10.03
C ASN A 85 5.32 -18.91 8.54
N GLN A 86 4.39 -18.03 8.17
CA GLN A 86 3.99 -17.82 6.77
C GLN A 86 4.77 -16.69 6.08
N PHE A 87 5.30 -15.75 6.87
CA PHE A 87 5.92 -14.54 6.39
C PHE A 87 7.14 -14.73 5.47
N PRO A 88 7.99 -15.77 5.64
CA PRO A 88 9.06 -16.06 4.69
C PRO A 88 8.57 -16.17 3.25
N ASN A 89 7.40 -16.79 3.02
CA ASN A 89 6.86 -16.97 1.68
C ASN A 89 6.45 -15.64 1.05
N PHE A 90 5.96 -14.70 1.86
CA PHE A 90 5.63 -13.35 1.41
C PHE A 90 6.91 -12.56 1.10
N LEU A 91 7.88 -12.55 2.02
CA LEU A 91 9.14 -11.84 1.78
C LEU A 91 9.88 -12.37 0.57
N ASP A 92 9.81 -13.68 0.30
CA ASP A 92 10.47 -14.26 -0.87
C ASP A 92 9.97 -13.68 -2.21
N GLN A 93 8.70 -13.25 -2.26
CA GLN A 93 8.15 -12.54 -3.42
C GLN A 93 8.74 -11.15 -3.62
N LEU A 94 9.39 -10.61 -2.59
CA LEU A 94 10.02 -9.29 -2.56
C LEU A 94 11.55 -9.37 -2.72
N ARG A 95 12.11 -10.55 -2.99
CA ARG A 95 13.56 -10.77 -3.11
C ARG A 95 14.23 -9.83 -4.12
N ASP A 96 13.53 -9.54 -5.21
CA ASP A 96 14.00 -8.68 -6.31
C ASP A 96 13.53 -7.22 -6.14
N LEU A 97 13.20 -6.80 -4.91
CA LEU A 97 12.86 -5.42 -4.55
C LEU A 97 13.92 -4.77 -3.66
N ASP A 98 14.15 -3.47 -3.90
CA ASP A 98 14.90 -2.58 -3.01
C ASP A 98 13.95 -2.10 -1.91
N TYR A 99 13.82 -2.91 -0.87
CA TYR A 99 12.88 -2.65 0.22
C TYR A 99 13.53 -2.11 1.47
N HIS A 100 12.76 -1.30 2.21
CA HIS A 100 12.90 -1.12 3.66
C HIS A 100 11.72 -1.78 4.37
N ILE A 101 11.96 -2.46 5.50
CA ILE A 101 10.92 -3.03 6.36
C ILE A 101 11.13 -2.56 7.79
N ALA A 102 10.13 -1.90 8.36
CA ALA A 102 10.09 -1.54 9.78
C ALA A 102 8.86 -2.14 10.45
N ILE A 103 8.93 -2.36 11.76
CA ILE A 103 7.83 -2.85 12.58
C ILE A 103 7.60 -1.86 13.72
N ILE A 104 6.34 -1.50 13.97
CA ILE A 104 5.88 -0.79 15.17
C ILE A 104 4.74 -1.56 15.83
N THR A 105 4.37 -1.17 17.05
CA THR A 105 3.19 -1.72 17.74
C THR A 105 1.97 -0.81 17.61
N THR A 106 0.77 -1.34 17.87
CA THR A 106 -0.48 -0.55 18.02
C THR A 106 -0.50 0.30 19.30
N ASP A 107 0.31 -0.06 20.30
CA ASP A 107 0.45 0.68 21.56
C ASP A 107 1.11 2.06 21.36
N VAL A 108 0.40 3.11 21.79
CA VAL A 108 0.85 4.50 21.73
C VAL A 108 1.28 5.07 23.08
N THR A 109 1.10 4.33 24.17
CA THR A 109 1.36 4.79 25.55
C THR A 109 2.83 4.80 25.92
N SER A 110 3.62 3.88 25.35
CA SER A 110 5.04 3.68 25.67
C SER A 110 5.95 3.87 24.44
N GLY A 111 5.94 5.08 23.87
CA GLY A 111 6.81 5.43 22.75
C GLY A 111 6.23 5.09 21.38
N GLY A 112 4.91 5.30 21.20
CA GLY A 112 4.19 5.04 19.94
C GLY A 112 4.94 5.51 18.68
N GLY A 113 4.82 4.69 17.64
CA GLY A 113 5.48 4.91 16.34
C GLY A 113 6.99 4.71 16.34
N LYS A 114 7.62 4.36 17.46
CA LYS A 114 9.05 3.99 17.49
C LYS A 114 9.23 2.63 16.84
N PHE A 115 10.19 2.54 15.91
CA PHE A 115 10.53 1.25 15.31
C PHE A 115 11.10 0.27 16.33
N LEU A 116 10.71 -0.99 16.18
CA LEU A 116 11.24 -2.10 16.95
C LEU A 116 12.64 -2.44 16.45
N SER A 117 13.54 -2.77 17.39
CA SER A 117 14.88 -3.22 17.03
C SER A 117 14.84 -4.68 16.58
N PHE A 118 15.46 -4.93 15.43
CA PHE A 118 15.68 -6.28 14.91
C PHE A 118 16.87 -6.96 15.63
N PRO A 119 17.03 -8.30 15.53
CA PRO A 119 18.12 -9.03 16.17
C PRO A 119 19.53 -8.57 15.76
N ASN A 120 19.66 -7.94 14.59
CA ASN A 120 20.91 -7.34 14.12
C ASN A 120 21.20 -5.95 14.72
N GLY A 121 20.31 -5.42 15.56
CA GLY A 121 20.42 -4.09 16.19
C GLY A 121 19.86 -2.94 15.35
N GLU A 122 19.48 -3.20 14.10
CA GLU A 122 18.91 -2.17 13.22
C GLU A 122 17.46 -1.87 13.58
N SER A 123 16.99 -0.67 13.23
CA SER A 123 15.59 -0.25 13.42
C SER A 123 14.71 -0.55 12.20
N PHE A 124 15.31 -0.89 11.07
CA PHE A 124 14.62 -1.39 9.89
C PHE A 124 15.54 -2.32 9.08
N LEU A 125 14.95 -3.26 8.35
CA LEU A 125 15.66 -4.15 7.44
C LEU A 125 15.73 -3.49 6.07
N SER A 126 16.90 -3.54 5.42
CA SER A 126 17.07 -3.06 4.05
C SER A 126 17.59 -4.19 3.15
N ASN A 127 17.21 -4.15 1.88
CA ASN A 127 17.74 -5.05 0.84
C ASN A 127 18.20 -4.26 -0.40
N PRO A 128 19.21 -3.40 -0.24
CA PRO A 128 19.73 -2.66 -1.38
C PRO A 128 20.30 -3.63 -2.42
N GLU A 129 20.16 -3.27 -3.69
CA GLU A 129 20.74 -4.00 -4.84
C GLU A 129 20.28 -5.47 -4.97
N PHE A 130 19.14 -5.83 -4.36
CA PHE A 130 18.53 -7.16 -4.51
C PHE A 130 19.42 -8.31 -4.00
N ASN A 131 20.14 -8.07 -2.90
CA ASN A 131 21.11 -9.01 -2.37
C ASN A 131 20.45 -10.23 -1.69
N SER A 132 20.46 -11.39 -2.35
CA SER A 132 19.79 -12.60 -1.83
C SER A 132 20.33 -13.09 -0.48
N SER A 133 21.60 -12.83 -0.15
CA SER A 133 22.17 -13.20 1.16
C SER A 133 21.63 -12.31 2.28
N VAL A 134 21.52 -11.00 2.01
CA VAL A 134 20.89 -10.03 2.93
C VAL A 134 19.41 -10.37 3.08
N HIS A 135 18.72 -10.63 1.97
CA HIS A 135 17.32 -11.02 1.95
C HIS A 135 17.04 -12.24 2.85
N ASN A 136 17.82 -13.31 2.72
CA ASN A 136 17.63 -14.51 3.53
C ASN A 136 17.82 -14.26 5.04
N LYS A 137 18.74 -13.36 5.44
CA LYS A 137 18.89 -12.95 6.84
C LYS A 137 17.74 -12.08 7.31
N ASN A 138 17.26 -11.17 6.45
CA ASN A 138 16.11 -10.32 6.74
C ASN A 138 14.84 -11.12 7.02
N ILE A 139 14.64 -12.26 6.34
CA ILE A 139 13.55 -13.18 6.66
C ILE A 139 13.62 -13.61 8.13
N GLN A 140 14.77 -14.12 8.57
CA GLN A 140 14.96 -14.56 9.95
C GLN A 140 14.77 -13.41 10.94
N HIS A 141 15.35 -12.25 10.68
CA HIS A 141 15.22 -11.07 11.54
C HIS A 141 13.76 -10.63 11.68
N PHE A 142 13.00 -10.66 10.58
CA PHE A 142 11.58 -10.34 10.61
C PHE A 142 10.80 -11.33 11.48
N GLN A 143 11.00 -12.63 11.27
CA GLN A 143 10.30 -13.68 12.04
C GLN A 143 10.51 -13.54 13.55
N GLU A 144 11.75 -13.28 13.96
CA GLU A 144 12.09 -13.10 15.38
C GLU A 144 11.52 -11.80 15.98
N THR A 145 11.19 -10.81 15.15
CA THR A 145 10.72 -9.49 15.61
C THR A 145 9.20 -9.35 15.62
N ILE A 146 8.50 -10.03 14.69
CA ILE A 146 7.03 -9.96 14.62
C ILE A 146 6.37 -10.73 15.77
N GLU A 147 7.00 -11.78 16.28
CA GLU A 147 6.62 -12.42 17.53
C GLU A 147 7.07 -11.53 18.70
N ARG A 148 6.12 -10.90 19.39
CA ARG A 148 6.42 -9.88 20.41
C ARG A 148 6.70 -10.52 21.77
N PRO A 149 7.89 -10.33 22.37
CA PRO A 149 8.19 -10.85 23.70
C PRO A 149 7.25 -10.30 24.77
N GLU A 150 6.82 -9.05 24.66
CA GLU A 150 5.84 -8.43 25.54
C GLU A 150 4.46 -9.08 25.46
N THR A 151 4.05 -9.53 24.26
CA THR A 151 2.79 -10.26 24.04
C THR A 151 2.85 -11.65 24.69
N LEU A 152 3.95 -12.39 24.50
CA LEU A 152 4.18 -13.67 25.20
C LEU A 152 4.23 -13.50 26.72
N LYS A 153 4.87 -12.42 27.21
CA LYS A 153 4.93 -12.14 28.65
C LYS A 153 3.54 -11.88 29.21
N CYS A 154 2.74 -11.07 28.51
CA CYS A 154 1.35 -10.80 28.83
C CYS A 154 0.52 -12.10 28.88
N ASP A 155 0.62 -12.96 27.87
CA ASP A 155 -0.08 -14.25 27.82
C ASP A 155 0.29 -15.15 29.02
N ASN A 156 1.55 -15.17 29.44
CA ASN A 156 2.02 -16.01 30.53
C ASN A 156 1.71 -15.49 31.94
N ASN A 157 1.72 -14.17 32.17
CA ASN A 157 1.67 -13.62 33.53
C ASN A 157 0.83 -12.33 33.70
N GLY A 158 0.13 -11.89 32.67
CA GLY A 158 -0.76 -10.72 32.71
C GLY A 158 -0.05 -9.35 32.69
N SER A 159 1.28 -9.31 32.54
CA SER A 159 2.03 -8.05 32.34
C SER A 159 1.84 -7.55 30.90
N CYS A 160 0.72 -6.91 30.63
CA CYS A 160 0.28 -6.58 29.27
C CYS A 160 0.65 -5.17 28.80
N PRO A 161 0.90 -5.00 27.49
CA PRO A 161 0.85 -3.69 26.83
C PRO A 161 -0.53 -3.03 26.99
N SER A 162 -0.65 -1.79 26.51
CA SER A 162 -1.93 -1.07 26.50
C SER A 162 -3.01 -1.87 25.76
N SER A 163 -4.20 -1.95 26.36
CA SER A 163 -5.41 -2.51 25.74
C SER A 163 -6.20 -1.44 24.93
N ASP A 164 -5.49 -0.48 24.35
CA ASP A 164 -6.08 0.60 23.55
C ASP A 164 -5.31 0.63 22.23
N GLU A 165 -5.84 -0.10 21.26
CA GLU A 165 -5.17 -0.45 20.03
C GLU A 165 -5.39 0.66 19.00
N ARG A 166 -4.28 1.33 18.69
CA ARG A 166 -4.31 2.59 17.95
C ARG A 166 -3.37 2.55 16.77
N GLY A 167 -3.49 1.50 15.96
CA GLY A 167 -2.61 1.27 14.82
C GLY A 167 -2.46 2.48 13.90
N ILE A 168 -3.57 3.12 13.52
CA ILE A 168 -3.54 4.31 12.64
C ILE A 168 -2.81 5.48 13.30
N LYS A 169 -3.02 5.71 14.59
CA LYS A 169 -2.28 6.75 15.32
C LYS A 169 -0.81 6.38 15.49
N ALA A 170 -0.48 5.12 15.79
CA ALA A 170 0.89 4.65 15.91
C ALA A 170 1.66 4.87 14.59
N ALA A 171 1.04 4.59 13.45
CA ALA A 171 1.61 4.87 12.13
C ALA A 171 1.79 6.38 11.89
N ASN A 172 0.80 7.20 12.26
CA ASN A 172 0.94 8.66 12.21
C ASN A 172 2.11 9.16 13.07
N MET A 173 2.27 8.61 14.28
CA MET A 173 3.38 8.94 15.16
C MET A 173 4.71 8.53 14.53
N ALA A 174 4.77 7.40 13.81
CA ALA A 174 5.98 6.94 13.15
C ALA A 174 6.52 7.95 12.10
N PHE A 175 5.63 8.65 11.39
CA PHE A 175 6.02 9.74 10.47
C PHE A 175 6.63 10.95 11.20
N GLN A 176 6.19 11.21 12.43
CA GLN A 176 6.59 12.40 13.19
C GLN A 176 7.90 12.22 13.96
N ARG A 177 8.42 10.99 14.03
CA ARG A 177 9.68 10.69 14.73
C ARG A 177 10.86 11.02 13.83
N SER A 178 11.70 11.95 14.28
CA SER A 178 12.93 12.32 13.57
C SER A 178 13.88 11.13 13.37
N GLU A 179 13.95 10.21 14.34
CA GLU A 179 14.80 9.03 14.26
C GLU A 179 14.32 8.00 13.21
N ASN A 180 13.06 8.07 12.78
CA ASN A 180 12.51 7.22 11.73
C ASN A 180 12.76 7.83 10.33
N GLY A 181 13.29 9.05 10.24
CA GLY A 181 13.36 9.80 8.98
C GLY A 181 14.18 9.11 7.89
N SER A 182 15.18 8.29 8.25
CA SER A 182 16.00 7.54 7.29
C SER A 182 15.29 6.36 6.64
N PHE A 183 14.14 5.94 7.17
CA PHE A 183 13.35 4.84 6.61
C PHE A 183 12.52 5.28 5.40
N PHE A 184 11.89 6.46 5.46
CA PHE A 184 11.00 6.97 4.42
C PHE A 184 11.79 7.62 3.29
N ARG A 185 11.87 6.95 2.14
CA ARG A 185 12.66 7.40 0.99
C ARG A 185 11.81 8.21 0.02
N ALA A 186 12.36 9.34 -0.45
CA ALA A 186 11.73 10.11 -1.52
C ALA A 186 11.64 9.27 -2.80
N GLY A 187 10.44 9.16 -3.38
CA GLY A 187 10.19 8.37 -4.59
C GLY A 187 9.99 6.87 -4.36
N ALA A 188 10.10 6.38 -3.12
CA ALA A 188 9.69 5.01 -2.77
C ALA A 188 8.17 4.92 -2.59
N HIS A 189 7.59 3.76 -2.92
CA HIS A 189 6.22 3.44 -2.58
C HIS A 189 6.13 3.04 -1.10
N LEU A 190 5.24 3.68 -0.34
CA LEU A 190 4.94 3.27 1.03
C LEU A 190 3.78 2.28 1.06
N ALA A 191 4.00 1.12 1.68
CA ALA A 191 2.96 0.19 2.08
C ALA A 191 2.89 0.13 3.61
N ILE A 192 1.69 0.22 4.17
CA ILE A 192 1.46 0.09 5.61
C ILE A 192 0.56 -1.11 5.82
N VAL A 193 1.02 -2.08 6.61
CA VAL A 193 0.31 -3.33 6.86
C VAL A 193 -0.10 -3.37 8.33
N PHE A 194 -1.41 -3.28 8.58
CA PHE A 194 -1.98 -3.42 9.91
C PHE A 194 -2.29 -4.89 10.19
N ILE A 195 -1.80 -5.39 11.32
CA ILE A 195 -2.01 -6.77 11.77
C ILE A 195 -2.62 -6.68 13.17
N SER A 196 -3.92 -6.95 13.28
CA SER A 196 -4.67 -6.89 14.53
C SER A 196 -5.88 -7.83 14.46
N ASP A 197 -6.30 -8.36 15.60
CA ASP A 197 -7.53 -9.14 15.78
C ASP A 197 -8.66 -8.30 16.40
N GLU A 198 -8.48 -6.99 16.52
CA GLU A 198 -9.47 -6.08 17.08
C GLU A 198 -9.67 -4.79 16.28
N ASP A 199 -10.71 -4.07 16.69
CA ASP A 199 -11.12 -2.82 16.09
C ASP A 199 -10.32 -1.66 16.72
N VAL A 200 -10.07 -0.60 15.96
CA VAL A 200 -9.33 0.56 16.49
C VAL A 200 -10.10 1.18 17.66
N ARG A 201 -9.44 1.31 18.82
CA ARG A 201 -10.02 1.81 20.09
C ARG A 201 -11.04 0.90 20.77
N SER A 202 -11.03 -0.42 20.58
CA SER A 202 -11.84 -1.33 21.41
C SER A 202 -11.44 -1.25 22.89
N VAL A 203 -12.40 -1.46 23.80
CA VAL A 203 -12.17 -1.36 25.25
C VAL A 203 -12.16 -2.72 25.97
N ALA A 204 -12.31 -3.84 25.25
CA ALA A 204 -12.40 -5.15 25.87
C ALA A 204 -11.86 -6.28 24.98
N PRO A 205 -10.95 -7.14 25.51
CA PRO A 205 -10.51 -8.33 24.80
C PRO A 205 -11.70 -9.27 24.59
N GLY A 206 -12.00 -9.60 23.34
CA GLY A 206 -13.13 -10.46 22.99
C GLY A 206 -14.46 -9.74 22.73
N VAL A 207 -14.48 -8.40 22.69
CA VAL A 207 -15.50 -7.67 21.88
C VAL A 207 -15.01 -7.57 20.44
N ALA A 208 -14.27 -8.57 19.97
CA ALA A 208 -14.29 -8.96 18.57
C ALA A 208 -15.73 -9.32 18.23
N THR A 209 -16.56 -8.33 17.88
CA THR A 209 -17.95 -8.50 17.46
C THR A 209 -18.63 -9.65 18.20
N ALA A 210 -19.10 -9.45 19.44
CA ALA A 210 -19.94 -10.45 20.09
C ALA A 210 -21.24 -10.60 19.29
N LYS A 211 -21.19 -11.22 18.10
CA LYS A 211 -22.21 -11.37 17.06
C LYS A 211 -23.37 -10.43 17.29
N ILE A 212 -23.10 -9.12 17.27
CA ILE A 212 -24.17 -8.15 17.49
C ILE A 212 -24.88 -8.13 16.13
N ASN A 213 -25.74 -9.11 15.90
CA ASN A 213 -26.65 -9.21 14.75
C ASN A 213 -27.74 -8.12 14.83
N ARG A 214 -27.41 -6.98 15.43
CA ARG A 214 -28.25 -5.82 15.63
C ARG A 214 -27.39 -4.60 15.34
N PRO A 215 -27.95 -3.56 14.71
CA PRO A 215 -27.23 -2.30 14.58
C PRO A 215 -26.78 -1.86 15.97
N LEU A 216 -25.48 -1.62 16.13
CA LEU A 216 -24.94 -0.97 17.32
C LEU A 216 -25.66 0.37 17.47
N ASN A 217 -26.51 0.48 18.48
CA ASN A 217 -27.01 1.79 18.86
C ASN A 217 -25.84 2.59 19.46
N LYS A 218 -25.94 3.91 19.44
CA LYS A 218 -24.86 4.80 19.87
C LYS A 218 -24.38 4.51 21.29
N ASP A 219 -25.30 4.19 22.20
CA ASP A 219 -24.97 3.92 23.61
C ASP A 219 -24.17 2.62 23.78
N LEU A 220 -24.48 1.58 22.98
CA LEU A 220 -23.72 0.34 22.97
C LEU A 220 -22.34 0.55 22.33
N TYR A 221 -22.26 1.31 21.24
CA TYR A 221 -20.98 1.67 20.61
C TYR A 221 -20.05 2.42 21.58
N ASP A 222 -20.56 3.45 22.24
CA ASP A 222 -19.79 4.24 23.22
C ASP A 222 -19.40 3.43 24.48
N SER A 223 -20.04 2.29 24.72
CA SER A 223 -19.70 1.38 25.82
C SER A 223 -18.62 0.34 25.47
N VAL A 224 -18.34 0.13 24.18
CA VAL A 224 -17.38 -0.88 23.70
C VAL A 224 -16.19 -0.29 22.91
N PHE A 225 -16.28 0.98 22.52
CA PHE A 225 -15.23 1.71 21.83
C PHE A 225 -14.95 3.04 22.50
N TYR A 226 -13.67 3.41 22.62
CA TYR A 226 -13.36 4.81 22.84
C TYR A 226 -13.65 5.61 21.56
N LYS A 227 -14.05 6.86 21.73
CA LYS A 227 -14.25 7.77 20.60
C LYS A 227 -12.91 7.95 19.84
N PRO A 228 -12.87 7.66 18.52
CA PRO A 228 -11.68 7.91 17.70
C PRO A 228 -11.28 9.39 17.75
N GLU A 229 -9.98 9.64 17.87
CA GLU A 229 -9.38 10.96 17.70
C GLU A 229 -9.07 11.20 16.22
N ALA A 230 -8.80 12.45 15.84
CA ALA A 230 -8.45 12.78 14.45
C ALA A 230 -7.23 11.98 13.92
N GLN A 231 -6.29 11.62 14.79
CA GLN A 231 -5.10 10.83 14.46
C GLN A 231 -5.38 9.31 14.30
N ASP A 232 -6.56 8.84 14.72
CA ASP A 232 -7.00 7.46 14.51
C ASP A 232 -7.70 7.28 13.14
N LEU A 233 -7.85 8.36 12.35
CA LEU A 233 -8.58 8.32 11.08
C LEU A 233 -7.63 8.14 9.88
N PRO A 234 -8.03 7.38 8.84
CA PRO A 234 -7.20 7.19 7.65
C PRO A 234 -6.78 8.49 6.97
N ASP A 235 -7.64 9.51 6.97
CA ASP A 235 -7.36 10.82 6.36
C ASP A 235 -6.12 11.51 6.94
N SER A 236 -5.88 11.37 8.25
CA SER A 236 -4.69 11.95 8.87
C SER A 236 -3.42 11.24 8.43
N LEU A 237 -3.51 9.92 8.18
CA LEU A 237 -2.38 9.11 7.74
C LEU A 237 -1.89 9.55 6.35
N VAL A 238 -2.81 9.69 5.40
CA VAL A 238 -2.48 10.14 4.04
C VAL A 238 -1.91 11.55 4.06
N LYS A 239 -2.54 12.45 4.81
CA LYS A 239 -2.09 13.84 4.93
C LYS A 239 -0.70 13.95 5.55
N ASN A 240 -0.45 13.25 6.66
CA ASN A 240 0.81 13.33 7.37
C ASN A 240 1.95 12.68 6.56
N PHE A 241 1.68 11.58 5.86
CA PHE A 241 2.68 10.99 4.96
C PHE A 241 3.06 11.95 3.83
N ALA A 242 2.08 12.58 3.16
CA ALA A 242 2.35 13.55 2.10
C ALA A 242 3.25 14.70 2.58
N SER A 243 3.03 15.18 3.80
CA SER A 243 3.82 16.28 4.38
C SER A 243 5.29 15.95 4.65
N LEU A 244 5.71 14.68 4.60
CA LEU A 244 7.12 14.31 4.76
C LEU A 244 8.00 14.79 3.60
N PHE A 245 7.41 15.01 2.42
CA PHE A 245 8.13 15.34 1.20
C PHE A 245 7.76 16.71 0.62
N ASP A 246 6.84 17.43 1.26
CA ASP A 246 6.51 18.79 0.86
C ASP A 246 7.66 19.73 1.25
N PRO A 247 8.28 20.45 0.30
CA PRO A 247 9.26 21.48 0.63
C PRO A 247 8.54 22.63 1.32
N THR A 248 8.88 22.89 2.58
CA THR A 248 8.47 24.09 3.33
C THR A 248 9.01 25.36 2.73
#